data_AF-A0A2N5K1P1-F1
#
_entry.id   AF-A0A2N5K1P1-F1
#
_cell.length_a   1.000
_cell.length_b   1.000
_cell.length_c   1.000
_cell.angle_alpha   90.00
_cell.angle_beta   90.00
_cell.angle_gamma   90.00
#
_symmetry.space_group_name_H-M   'P 1'
#
loop_
_entity.id
_entity.type
_entity.pdbx_description
1 polymer ?
#
loop_
_entity_poly.entity_id
_entity_poly.type
_entity_poly.pdbx_seq_one_letter_code
_entity_poly.pdbx_strand_id
1 'polypeptide(L)'
;MASQPTSTDPTAKPWLNEQETMRARTMGELQRQLDEAQAELRRVSRELRKEQMRHAETAEAYTKTVTNMVEISRENALLSHELDRLRRTAPRQARSRAVDFHGIDLTPGEAKAIRKAMARLHHPDVGGDEQRMKIWNVVLDQLDEAG
;
A
#
# COMPACT_ATOMS: atom_id res chain seq x y z
N MET A 1 -4.36 23.63 86.81
CA MET A 1 -5.08 22.51 86.17
C MET A 1 -6.57 22.82 86.28
N ALA A 2 -7.26 23.05 85.18
CA ALA A 2 -8.72 23.16 85.15
C ALA A 2 -9.21 22.60 83.79
N SER A 3 -10.00 21.54 83.88
CA SER A 3 -10.45 20.68 82.78
C SER A 3 -11.49 21.38 81.91
N GLN A 4 -11.40 21.18 80.59
CA GLN A 4 -12.46 21.55 79.64
C GLN A 4 -13.65 20.57 79.74
N PRO A 5 -14.91 21.04 79.64
CA PRO A 5 -16.06 20.15 79.60
C PRO A 5 -16.24 19.59 78.18
N THR A 6 -16.05 18.28 78.03
CA THR A 6 -16.50 17.52 76.85
C THR A 6 -18.02 17.36 76.93
N SER A 7 -18.76 18.33 76.38
CA SER A 7 -20.21 18.19 76.19
C SER A 7 -20.46 17.40 74.91
N THR A 8 -20.51 16.08 75.05
CA THR A 8 -21.07 15.19 74.03
C THR A 8 -22.55 15.04 74.38
N ASP A 9 -23.42 15.72 73.65
CA ASP A 9 -24.87 15.66 73.84
C ASP A 9 -25.37 14.23 73.53
N PRO A 10 -25.86 13.46 74.52
CA PRO A 10 -26.25 12.07 74.33
C PRO A 10 -27.63 11.90 73.67
N THR A 11 -28.29 13.01 73.29
CA THR A 11 -29.63 12.99 72.68
C THR A 11 -29.63 13.11 71.15
N ALA A 12 -28.46 13.25 70.51
CA ALA A 12 -28.33 13.21 69.07
C ALA A 12 -28.71 11.80 68.56
N LYS A 13 -29.92 11.70 68.01
CA LYS A 13 -30.52 10.46 67.50
C LYS A 13 -29.53 9.76 66.55
N PRO A 14 -28.98 8.58 66.91
CA PRO A 14 -27.91 7.93 66.16
C PRO A 14 -28.25 7.66 64.68
N TRP A 15 -29.53 7.42 64.39
CA TRP A 15 -30.04 7.15 63.05
C TRP A 15 -30.03 8.37 62.10
N LEU A 16 -30.00 9.60 62.63
CA LEU A 16 -29.85 10.81 61.80
C LEU A 16 -28.40 10.95 61.30
N ASN A 17 -27.41 10.66 62.16
CA ASN A 17 -26.00 10.66 61.79
C ASN A 17 -25.67 9.51 60.79
N GLU A 18 -26.31 8.35 60.98
CA GLU A 18 -26.19 7.23 60.02
C GLU A 18 -26.79 7.58 58.64
N GLN A 19 -27.91 8.29 58.58
CA GLN A 19 -28.45 8.78 57.30
C GLN A 19 -27.55 9.82 56.64
N GLU A 20 -26.98 10.75 57.39
CA GLU A 20 -26.06 11.77 56.87
C GLU A 20 -24.78 11.14 56.31
N THR A 21 -24.21 10.16 57.03
CA THR A 21 -23.03 9.42 56.56
C THR A 21 -23.33 8.56 55.34
N MET A 22 -24.50 7.91 55.28
CA MET A 22 -24.94 7.19 54.07
C MET A 22 -25.13 8.13 52.89
N ARG A 23 -25.78 9.29 53.08
CA ARG A 23 -25.95 10.30 52.03
C ARG A 23 -24.61 10.82 51.52
N ALA A 24 -23.68 11.14 52.42
CA ALA A 24 -22.33 11.56 52.06
C ALA A 24 -21.58 10.49 51.25
N ARG A 25 -21.69 9.22 51.63
CA ARG A 25 -21.11 8.09 50.87
C ARG A 25 -21.74 7.96 49.49
N THR A 26 -23.08 8.03 49.39
CA THR A 26 -23.76 7.94 48.09
C THR A 26 -23.41 9.11 47.18
N MET A 27 -23.28 10.33 47.73
CA MET A 27 -22.88 11.50 46.97
C MET A 27 -21.43 11.37 46.49
N GLY A 28 -20.53 10.85 47.33
CA GLY A 28 -19.15 10.57 46.96
C GLY A 28 -19.03 9.54 45.84
N GLU A 29 -19.82 8.46 45.89
CA GLU A 29 -19.83 7.45 44.83
C GLU A 29 -20.40 8.00 43.52
N LEU A 30 -21.48 8.78 43.57
CA LEU A 30 -22.03 9.46 42.38
C LEU A 30 -21.02 10.43 41.77
N GLN A 31 -20.28 11.18 42.60
CA GLN A 31 -19.24 12.08 42.13
C GLN A 31 -18.10 11.31 41.45
N ARG A 32 -17.68 10.18 42.04
CA ARG A 32 -16.66 9.31 41.44
C ARG A 32 -17.11 8.77 40.08
N GLN A 33 -18.35 8.31 39.98
CA GLN A 33 -18.92 7.82 38.72
C GLN A 33 -19.02 8.92 37.67
N LEU A 34 -19.39 10.15 38.07
CA LEU A 34 -19.41 11.30 37.18
C LEU A 34 -18.00 11.63 36.65
N ASP A 35 -17.01 11.65 37.53
CA ASP A 35 -15.62 11.94 37.15
C ASP A 35 -15.06 10.86 36.21
N GLU A 36 -15.37 9.59 36.46
CA GLU A 36 -15.02 8.45 35.60
C GLU A 36 -15.68 8.56 34.23
N ALA A 37 -16.99 8.83 34.18
CA ALA A 37 -17.72 9.01 32.92
C ALA A 37 -17.19 10.21 32.12
N GLN A 38 -16.85 11.31 32.79
CA GLN A 38 -16.24 12.47 32.14
C GLN A 38 -14.84 12.17 31.60
N ALA A 39 -14.03 11.41 32.33
CA ALA A 39 -12.72 10.97 31.87
C ALA A 39 -12.84 10.06 30.65
N GLU A 40 -13.79 9.12 30.67
CA GLU A 40 -14.08 8.22 29.54
C GLU A 40 -14.58 9.00 28.32
N LEU A 41 -15.53 9.93 28.49
CA LEU A 41 -16.03 10.78 27.42
C LEU A 41 -14.89 11.56 26.74
N ARG A 42 -13.97 12.13 27.54
CA ARG A 42 -12.79 12.82 27.00
C ARG A 42 -11.86 11.87 26.26
N ARG A 43 -11.70 10.63 26.72
CA ARG A 43 -10.88 9.60 26.07
C ARG A 43 -11.46 9.20 24.72
N VAL A 44 -12.72 8.77 24.70
CA VAL A 44 -13.43 8.35 23.49
C VAL A 44 -13.50 9.50 22.48
N SER A 45 -13.74 10.74 22.94
CA SER A 45 -13.72 11.91 22.05
C SER A 45 -12.36 12.15 21.39
N ARG A 46 -11.25 11.88 22.09
CA ARG A 46 -9.90 11.97 21.50
C ARG A 46 -9.65 10.83 20.51
N GLU A 47 -10.08 9.62 20.84
CA GLU A 47 -9.96 8.46 19.95
C GLU A 47 -10.77 8.69 18.66
N LEU A 48 -12.01 9.16 18.78
CA LEU A 48 -12.87 9.50 17.64
C LEU A 48 -12.23 10.56 16.74
N ARG A 49 -11.66 11.63 17.32
CA ARG A 49 -10.95 12.66 16.53
C ARG A 49 -9.74 12.08 15.79
N LYS A 50 -8.97 11.18 16.43
CA LYS A 50 -7.84 10.51 15.76
C LYS A 50 -8.31 9.68 14.58
N GLU A 51 -9.40 8.95 14.74
CA GLU A 51 -9.95 8.12 13.68
C GLU A 51 -10.51 8.96 12.52
N GLN A 52 -11.18 10.07 12.84
CA GLN A 52 -11.65 11.04 11.82
C GLN A 52 -10.49 11.61 11.00
N MET A 53 -9.35 11.95 11.63
CA MET A 53 -8.17 12.41 10.90
C MET A 53 -7.60 11.31 9.99
N ARG A 54 -7.49 10.07 10.48
CA ARG A 54 -7.04 8.92 9.67
C ARG A 54 -7.95 8.68 8.47
N HIS A 55 -9.27 8.78 8.66
CA HIS A 55 -10.22 8.66 7.57
C HIS A 55 -10.10 9.80 6.55
N ALA A 56 -9.89 11.04 7.01
CA ALA A 56 -9.68 12.18 6.11
C ALA A 56 -8.42 11.98 5.25
N GLU A 57 -7.30 11.58 5.86
CA GLU A 57 -6.05 11.26 5.14
C GLU A 57 -6.26 10.13 4.12
N THR A 58 -6.96 9.07 4.52
CA THR A 58 -7.26 7.93 3.64
C THR A 58 -8.14 8.34 2.45
N ALA A 59 -9.15 9.18 2.70
CA ALA A 59 -10.04 9.68 1.66
C ALA A 59 -9.32 10.60 0.67
N GLU A 60 -8.41 11.45 1.15
CA GLU A 60 -7.57 12.30 0.31
C GLU A 60 -6.63 11.43 -0.55
N ALA A 61 -5.95 10.46 0.06
CA ALA A 61 -5.07 9.53 -0.65
C ALA A 61 -5.83 8.74 -1.72
N TYR A 62 -7.01 8.22 -1.40
CA TYR A 62 -7.87 7.52 -2.34
C TYR A 62 -8.26 8.41 -3.53
N THR A 63 -8.70 9.64 -3.25
CA THR A 63 -9.07 10.61 -4.29
C THR A 63 -7.90 10.87 -5.22
N LYS A 64 -6.69 11.08 -4.67
CA LYS A 64 -5.48 11.27 -5.46
C LYS A 64 -5.15 10.05 -6.31
N THR A 65 -5.28 8.83 -5.76
CA THR A 65 -5.04 7.60 -6.51
C THR A 65 -6.01 7.45 -7.68
N VAL A 66 -7.30 7.71 -7.47
CA VAL A 66 -8.31 7.64 -8.54
C VAL A 66 -8.01 8.66 -9.63
N THR A 67 -7.68 9.90 -9.27
CA THR A 67 -7.29 10.93 -10.25
C THR A 67 -6.08 10.49 -11.07
N ASN A 68 -5.02 10.01 -10.40
CA ASN A 68 -3.83 9.51 -11.08
C ASN A 68 -4.14 8.32 -12.01
N MET A 69 -5.02 7.39 -11.59
CA MET A 69 -5.42 6.25 -12.43
C MET A 69 -6.17 6.71 -13.68
N VAL A 70 -7.03 7.72 -13.57
CA VAL A 70 -7.74 8.30 -14.71
C VAL A 70 -6.75 8.99 -15.67
N GLU A 71 -5.78 9.73 -15.15
CA GLU A 71 -4.73 10.36 -15.95
C GLU A 71 -3.88 9.33 -16.69
N ILE A 72 -3.42 8.29 -15.99
CA ILE A 72 -2.65 7.18 -16.59
C ILE A 72 -3.48 6.46 -17.67
N SER A 73 -4.78 6.24 -17.43
CA SER A 73 -5.67 5.63 -18.42
C SER A 73 -5.77 6.48 -19.69
N ARG A 74 -5.89 7.80 -19.54
CA ARG A 74 -5.91 8.74 -20.65
C ARG A 74 -4.59 8.74 -21.41
N GLU A 75 -3.46 8.80 -20.72
CA GLU A 75 -2.14 8.74 -21.33
C GLU A 75 -1.91 7.42 -22.09
N ASN A 76 -2.29 6.28 -21.50
CA ASN A 76 -2.21 4.99 -22.15
C ASN A 76 -3.07 4.91 -23.41
N ALA A 77 -4.26 5.52 -23.42
CA ALA A 77 -5.08 5.59 -24.62
C ALA A 77 -4.37 6.40 -25.73
N LEU A 78 -3.76 7.53 -25.38
CA LEU A 78 -2.99 8.35 -26.33
C LEU A 78 -1.77 7.60 -26.88
N LEU A 79 -1.01 6.94 -26.02
CA LEU A 79 0.15 6.14 -26.42
C LEU A 79 -0.25 4.96 -27.31
N SER A 80 -1.38 4.32 -27.01
CA SER A 80 -1.91 3.22 -27.84
C SER A 80 -2.29 3.71 -29.23
N HIS A 81 -2.96 4.86 -29.32
CA HIS A 81 -3.26 5.49 -30.60
C HIS A 81 -1.99 5.89 -31.38
N GLU A 82 -0.98 6.41 -30.70
CA GLU A 82 0.30 6.77 -31.32
C GLU A 82 1.05 5.53 -31.82
N LEU A 83 1.09 4.46 -31.02
CA LEU A 83 1.65 3.17 -31.43
C LEU A 83 0.94 2.61 -32.66
N ASP A 84 -0.39 2.68 -32.71
CA ASP A 84 -1.14 2.23 -33.87
C ASP A 84 -0.91 3.11 -35.10
N ARG A 85 -0.77 4.42 -34.92
CA ARG A 85 -0.37 5.34 -35.99
C ARG A 85 0.99 4.96 -36.55
N LEU A 86 1.99 4.81 -35.68
CA LEU A 86 3.35 4.41 -36.05
C LEU A 86 3.38 3.03 -36.70
N ARG A 87 2.60 2.07 -36.21
CA ARG A 87 2.47 0.77 -36.84
C ARG A 87 1.95 0.90 -38.26
N ARG A 88 0.93 1.73 -38.52
CA ARG A 88 0.34 1.92 -39.85
C ARG A 88 1.29 2.64 -40.82
N THR A 89 2.09 3.57 -40.32
CA THR A 89 3.06 4.33 -41.14
C THR A 89 4.39 3.60 -41.31
N ALA A 90 4.72 2.66 -40.42
CA ALA A 90 5.92 1.85 -40.55
C ALA A 90 5.86 1.02 -41.84
N PRO A 91 6.88 1.11 -42.72
CA PRO A 91 6.93 0.32 -43.94
C PRO A 91 6.88 -1.18 -43.58
N ARG A 92 6.20 -1.98 -44.42
CA ARG A 92 6.01 -3.43 -44.24
C ARG A 92 7.33 -4.17 -43.95
N GLN A 93 8.45 -3.66 -44.46
CA GLN A 93 9.82 -4.16 -44.26
C GLN A 93 10.33 -4.03 -42.81
N ALA A 94 9.83 -3.08 -42.02
CA ALA A 94 10.16 -2.96 -40.60
C ALA A 94 9.33 -3.91 -39.71
N ARG A 95 8.16 -4.38 -40.19
CA ARG A 95 7.31 -5.37 -39.50
C ARG A 95 7.82 -6.80 -39.68
N SER A 96 8.50 -7.06 -40.79
CA SER A 96 9.33 -8.25 -41.01
C SER A 96 10.79 -7.85 -40.98
N ARG A 97 11.30 -7.41 -39.81
CA ARG A 97 12.74 -7.51 -39.61
C ARG A 97 13.07 -9.00 -39.42
N ALA A 98 12.96 -9.77 -40.50
CA ALA A 98 13.93 -10.81 -40.76
C ALA A 98 15.27 -10.12 -40.50
N VAL A 99 16.06 -10.68 -39.60
CA VAL A 99 17.40 -10.17 -39.34
C VAL A 99 18.16 -10.37 -40.63
N ASP A 100 18.10 -9.36 -41.49
CA ASP A 100 18.91 -9.35 -42.69
C ASP A 100 20.31 -9.08 -42.17
N PHE A 101 21.14 -10.12 -42.15
CA PHE A 101 22.50 -10.05 -41.64
C PHE A 101 23.42 -9.19 -42.52
N HIS A 102 22.89 -8.33 -43.41
CA HIS A 102 23.63 -7.33 -44.20
C HIS A 102 24.98 -7.88 -44.72
N GLY A 103 24.96 -9.05 -45.36
CA GLY A 103 26.15 -9.65 -45.96
C GLY A 103 27.19 -10.21 -44.97
N ILE A 104 26.81 -10.49 -43.73
CA ILE A 104 27.65 -11.24 -42.79
C ILE A 104 27.47 -12.73 -43.11
N ASP A 105 28.43 -13.28 -43.87
CA ASP A 105 28.58 -14.72 -44.02
C ASP A 105 29.09 -15.31 -42.71
N LEU A 106 28.17 -15.73 -41.85
CA LEU A 106 28.51 -16.45 -40.63
C LEU A 106 28.87 -17.89 -40.98
N THR A 107 30.06 -18.32 -40.58
CA THR A 107 30.39 -19.74 -40.66
C THR A 107 29.55 -20.55 -39.64
N PRO A 108 29.27 -21.85 -39.89
CA PRO A 108 28.52 -22.68 -38.95
C PRO A 108 29.14 -22.73 -37.54
N GLY A 109 30.48 -22.59 -37.45
CA GLY A 109 31.19 -22.50 -36.19
C GLY A 109 30.88 -21.22 -35.40
N GLU A 110 30.73 -20.09 -36.10
CA GLU A 110 30.40 -18.80 -35.50
C GLU A 110 28.94 -18.71 -35.09
N ALA A 111 28.02 -19.25 -35.89
CA ALA A 111 26.61 -19.38 -35.52
C ALA A 111 26.45 -20.18 -34.21
N LYS A 112 27.18 -21.30 -34.07
CA LYS A 112 27.21 -22.11 -32.84
C LYS A 112 27.83 -21.36 -31.65
N ALA A 113 28.87 -20.54 -31.88
CA ALA A 113 29.48 -19.72 -30.84
C ALA A 113 28.51 -18.64 -30.33
N ILE A 114 27.78 -17.98 -31.25
CA ILE A 114 26.74 -17.01 -30.93
C ILE A 114 25.60 -17.68 -30.16
N ARG A 115 25.11 -18.83 -30.63
CA ARG A 115 24.07 -19.63 -29.95
C ARG A 115 24.48 -19.96 -28.51
N LYS A 116 25.74 -20.33 -28.27
CA LYS A 116 26.29 -20.61 -26.93
C LYS A 116 26.43 -19.35 -26.07
N ALA A 117 26.80 -18.22 -26.65
CA ALA A 117 26.87 -16.94 -25.94
C ALA A 117 25.47 -16.46 -25.51
N MET A 118 24.50 -16.56 -26.41
CA MET A 118 23.10 -16.23 -26.15
C MET A 118 22.46 -17.15 -25.10
N ALA A 119 22.76 -18.46 -25.15
CA ALA A 119 22.38 -19.43 -24.14
C ALA A 119 22.84 -19.05 -22.73
N ARG A 120 24.04 -18.46 -22.60
CA ARG A 120 24.59 -18.00 -21.32
C ARG A 120 23.98 -16.67 -20.86
N LEU A 121 23.66 -15.77 -21.79
CA LEU A 121 23.13 -14.44 -21.48
C LEU A 121 21.61 -14.46 -21.17
N HIS A 122 20.87 -15.35 -21.82
CA HIS A 122 19.41 -15.42 -21.73
C HIS A 122 18.91 -16.74 -21.13
N HIS A 123 19.73 -17.47 -20.37
CA HIS A 123 19.27 -18.68 -19.68
C HIS A 123 18.14 -18.34 -18.68
N PRO A 124 17.12 -19.19 -18.55
CA PRO A 124 16.04 -18.97 -17.58
C PRO A 124 16.55 -18.78 -16.14
N ASP A 125 17.61 -19.51 -15.77
CA ASP A 125 18.18 -19.48 -14.41
C ASP A 125 18.94 -18.19 -14.05
N VAL A 126 19.31 -17.36 -15.03
CA VAL A 126 19.95 -16.04 -14.82
C VAL A 126 18.97 -14.87 -15.07
N GLY A 127 17.67 -15.14 -15.16
CA GLY A 127 16.65 -14.11 -15.39
C GLY A 127 16.61 -13.58 -16.83
N GLY A 128 17.03 -14.41 -17.78
CA GLY A 128 17.07 -14.08 -19.20
C GLY A 128 15.69 -13.97 -19.87
N ASP A 129 15.59 -13.11 -20.87
CA ASP A 129 14.41 -12.99 -21.74
C ASP A 129 14.30 -14.19 -22.71
N GLU A 130 13.43 -15.14 -22.37
CA GLU A 130 13.19 -16.36 -23.14
C GLU A 130 12.65 -16.08 -24.56
N GLN A 131 11.91 -14.97 -24.74
CA GLN A 131 11.40 -14.60 -26.06
C GLN A 131 12.54 -14.17 -26.99
N ARG A 132 13.54 -13.47 -26.46
CA ARG A 132 14.75 -13.13 -27.23
C ARG A 132 15.54 -14.37 -27.62
N MET A 133 15.66 -15.35 -26.72
CA MET A 133 16.33 -16.62 -27.06
C MET A 133 15.65 -17.32 -28.24
N LYS A 134 14.31 -17.40 -28.24
CA LYS A 134 13.53 -18.02 -29.32
C LYS A 134 13.72 -17.31 -30.66
N ILE A 135 13.73 -15.97 -30.66
CA ILE A 135 13.98 -15.18 -31.87
C ILE A 135 15.37 -15.46 -32.42
N TRP A 136 16.39 -15.48 -31.57
CA TRP A 136 17.77 -15.75 -31.99
C TRP A 136 17.97 -17.17 -32.50
N ASN A 137 17.31 -18.17 -31.91
CA ASN A 137 17.36 -19.53 -32.44
C ASN A 137 16.75 -19.59 -33.84
N VAL A 138 15.55 -19.05 -34.05
CA VAL A 138 14.91 -19.02 -35.39
C VAL A 138 15.80 -18.33 -36.43
N VAL A 139 16.46 -17.24 -36.04
CA VAL A 139 17.35 -16.47 -36.91
C VAL A 139 18.64 -17.25 -37.24
N LEU A 140 19.23 -17.94 -36.27
CA LEU A 140 20.44 -18.74 -36.49
C LEU A 140 20.14 -20.05 -37.24
N ASP A 141 18.96 -20.63 -37.05
CA ASP A 141 18.54 -21.86 -37.74
C ASP A 141 18.32 -21.60 -39.24
N GLN A 142 17.85 -20.41 -39.62
CA GLN A 142 17.76 -19.99 -41.03
C GLN A 142 19.11 -19.90 -41.74
N LEU A 143 20.21 -19.69 -41.00
CA LEU A 143 21.56 -19.70 -41.54
C LEU A 143 22.11 -21.13 -41.68
N ASP A 144 21.74 -22.03 -40.76
CA ASP A 144 22.13 -23.45 -40.81
C ASP A 144 21.39 -24.20 -41.97
N GLU A 145 20.20 -23.76 -42.36
CA GLU A 145 19.43 -24.34 -43.49
C GLU A 145 19.79 -23.76 -44.87
N ALA A 146 20.48 -22.62 -44.93
CA ALA A 146 20.84 -21.93 -46.16
C ALA A 146 22.27 -22.20 -46.68
N GLY A 147 23.08 -22.94 -45.92
CA GLY A 147 24.44 -23.39 -46.29
C GLY A 147 24.51 -24.87 -46.62
#